data_AF-A0A7L5A7H0-F1
#
_entry.id   AF-A0A7L5A7H0-F1
#
_cell.length_a   1.000
_cell.length_b   1.000
_cell.length_c   1.000
_cell.angle_alpha   90.00
_cell.angle_beta   90.00
_cell.angle_gamma   90.00
#
_symmetry.space_group_name_H-M   'P 1'
#
loop_
_entity.id
_entity.type
_entity.pdbx_description
1 polymer ?
#
loop_
_entity_poly.entity_id
_entity_poly.type
_entity_poly.pdbx_seq_one_letter_code
_entity_poly.pdbx_strand_id
1 'polypeptide(L)'
;MPHAPEPESHQLSRQLALRDLVLTQILTVVGSSWVGVAAGLGRAQALVWIAAMTLFYLPMAVSVYFLNREMPLEGGLYVWARTAFGDAGGFMTAWNIWAYGLATMAAILFQIPSEAAYMLGPWASSLPENHLFVFTLLALLLAGLALSAVRGLALGKWIHNISGAAMLTVFALLIGTPLWAIAHRQPIHYAALAMHLPHPDLVSLALMGQMFGAMSGLEYVAILAGETNSPSRDIGRSVVIASPIICAMFIFGTGSVVAFHELHPNIAINYIAPIPQTLRQALGDRGLSSFIAGVAILLLQIRILGAASFLFTGVTRLPMTAGWDDLIPEWFSRLHPTYRTPTNSIWLGTAIVAGLLLFASAGVKAAEAFQVLNNAASELYSLAYLAMFAIPIVGAKLLRKRLPGWVKVTSAAGFLTTSFTFLLTAYPFVDVVDARTYAVKILGTTAIANGIGFIFYRVRRSKTGTLNGAR
;
A
#
# COMPACT_ATOMS: atom_id res chain seq x y z
N MET A 1 50.75 2.74 -3.45
CA MET A 1 49.91 2.88 -2.24
C MET A 1 48.85 1.79 -2.31
N PRO A 2 48.73 0.90 -1.32
CA PRO A 2 47.75 -0.17 -1.33
C PRO A 2 46.34 0.42 -1.25
N HIS A 3 45.42 -0.12 -2.04
CA HIS A 3 44.00 0.22 -2.03
C HIS A 3 43.44 0.16 -0.61
N ALA A 4 42.85 1.25 -0.14
CA ALA A 4 42.01 1.23 1.04
C ALA A 4 40.84 0.26 0.80
N PRO A 5 40.49 -0.61 1.76
CA PRO A 5 39.35 -1.50 1.60
C PRO A 5 38.08 -0.66 1.43
N GLU A 6 37.31 -0.94 0.38
CA GLU A 6 35.93 -0.45 0.26
C GLU A 6 35.17 -0.83 1.55
N PRO A 7 34.33 0.06 2.11
CA PRO A 7 33.54 -0.30 3.27
C PRO A 7 32.68 -1.51 2.89
N GLU A 8 32.79 -2.59 3.66
CA GLU A 8 31.95 -3.78 3.52
C GLU A 8 30.47 -3.36 3.61
N SER A 9 29.87 -3.08 2.46
CA SER A 9 28.43 -2.96 2.33
C SER A 9 27.86 -4.29 2.82
N HIS A 10 27.06 -4.27 3.88
CA HIS A 10 26.33 -5.43 4.39
C HIS A 10 25.72 -6.22 3.23
N GLN A 11 26.39 -7.27 2.75
CA GLN A 11 25.90 -8.07 1.63
C GLN A 11 24.72 -8.89 2.15
N LEU A 12 23.51 -8.41 1.88
CA LEU A 12 22.28 -9.15 2.14
C LEU A 12 22.34 -10.48 1.39
N SER A 13 21.93 -11.57 2.04
CA SER A 13 21.95 -12.89 1.44
C SER A 13 20.97 -12.94 0.26
N ARG A 14 21.46 -13.21 -0.94
CA ARG A 14 20.64 -13.36 -2.15
C ARG A 14 19.86 -14.68 -2.06
N GLN A 15 18.59 -14.60 -1.69
CA GLN A 15 17.71 -15.75 -1.45
C GLN A 15 16.39 -15.68 -2.21
N LEU A 16 16.07 -14.54 -2.83
CA LEU A 16 14.82 -14.33 -3.53
C LEU A 16 14.94 -14.76 -4.99
N ALA A 17 14.03 -15.64 -5.40
CA ALA A 17 13.86 -16.08 -6.78
C ALA A 17 12.68 -15.36 -7.44
N LEU A 18 12.55 -15.49 -8.77
CA LEU A 18 11.48 -14.87 -9.56
C LEU A 18 10.07 -15.13 -8.99
N ARG A 19 9.78 -16.35 -8.53
CA ARG A 19 8.48 -16.69 -7.91
C ARG A 19 8.21 -15.88 -6.65
N ASP A 20 9.22 -15.70 -5.82
CA ASP A 20 9.10 -14.94 -4.57
C ASP A 20 8.78 -13.48 -4.89
N LEU A 21 9.42 -12.91 -5.93
CA LEU A 21 9.14 -11.55 -6.39
C LEU A 21 7.72 -11.39 -6.95
N VAL A 22 7.23 -12.35 -7.73
CA VAL A 22 5.85 -12.33 -8.25
C VAL A 22 4.83 -12.39 -7.10
N LEU A 23 5.00 -13.31 -6.14
CA LEU A 23 4.12 -13.40 -4.97
C LEU A 23 4.18 -12.15 -4.11
N THR A 24 5.37 -11.57 -3.93
CA THR A 24 5.54 -10.32 -3.18
C THR A 24 4.84 -9.15 -3.87
N GLN A 25 4.93 -9.03 -5.19
CA GLN A 25 4.20 -8.01 -5.95
C GLN A 25 2.69 -8.13 -5.80
N ILE A 26 2.17 -9.36 -5.88
CA ILE A 26 0.74 -9.62 -5.68
C ILE A 26 0.35 -9.22 -4.26
N LEU A 27 1.16 -9.56 -3.25
CA LEU A 27 0.92 -9.22 -1.86
C LEU A 27 0.92 -7.69 -1.63
N THR A 28 1.85 -6.96 -2.25
CA THR A 28 2.03 -5.52 -2.03
C THR A 28 1.04 -4.66 -2.81
N VAL A 29 0.74 -5.02 -4.06
CA VAL A 29 -0.14 -4.24 -4.94
C VAL A 29 -1.61 -4.61 -4.72
N VAL A 30 -1.93 -5.90 -4.58
CA VAL A 30 -3.34 -6.31 -4.42
C VAL A 30 -3.78 -6.06 -2.98
N GLY A 31 -4.60 -5.04 -2.79
CA GLY A 31 -5.35 -4.76 -1.56
C GLY A 31 -6.78 -5.32 -1.62
N SER A 32 -7.24 -5.88 -0.50
CA SER A 32 -8.59 -6.45 -0.34
C SER A 32 -9.69 -5.40 -0.39
N SER A 33 -9.45 -4.17 0.08
CA SER A 33 -10.43 -3.08 0.09
C SER A 33 -10.70 -2.50 -1.31
N TRP A 34 -9.71 -2.53 -2.21
CA TRP A 34 -9.80 -1.88 -3.51
C TRP A 34 -10.89 -2.45 -4.41
N VAL A 35 -11.18 -3.76 -4.30
CA VAL A 35 -12.27 -4.36 -5.07
C VAL A 35 -13.64 -3.84 -4.63
N GLY A 36 -13.80 -3.47 -3.35
CA GLY A 36 -15.00 -2.82 -2.83
C GLY A 36 -15.12 -1.38 -3.30
N VAL A 37 -14.02 -0.60 -3.21
CA VAL A 37 -13.96 0.77 -3.74
C VAL A 37 -14.34 0.80 -5.23
N ALA A 38 -13.72 -0.08 -6.02
CA ALA A 38 -14.03 -0.19 -7.45
C ALA A 38 -15.46 -0.67 -7.72
N ALA A 39 -16.03 -1.52 -6.85
CA ALA A 39 -17.41 -1.98 -6.98
C ALA A 39 -18.43 -0.84 -6.77
N GLY A 40 -18.06 0.23 -6.06
CA GLY A 40 -18.85 1.46 -5.97
C GLY A 40 -19.09 2.15 -7.32
N LEU A 41 -18.26 1.89 -8.34
CA LEU A 41 -18.48 2.35 -9.71
C LEU A 41 -19.39 1.41 -10.53
N GLY A 42 -19.86 0.31 -9.92
CA GLY A 42 -20.69 -0.69 -10.57
C GLY A 42 -20.07 -1.21 -11.88
N ARG A 43 -20.84 -1.13 -12.96
CA ARG A 43 -20.46 -1.67 -14.28
C ARG A 43 -19.40 -0.84 -15.02
N ALA A 44 -18.95 0.29 -14.48
CA ALA A 44 -17.84 1.06 -15.04
C ALA A 44 -16.46 0.57 -14.55
N GLN A 45 -16.41 -0.32 -13.55
CA GLN A 45 -15.19 -0.76 -12.89
C GLN A 45 -14.11 -1.31 -13.84
N ALA A 46 -14.50 -2.09 -14.86
CA ALA A 46 -13.54 -2.73 -15.76
C ALA A 46 -12.80 -1.70 -16.62
N LEU A 47 -13.55 -0.72 -17.15
CA LEU A 47 -13.00 0.39 -17.91
C LEU A 47 -12.02 1.20 -17.06
N VAL A 48 -12.36 1.47 -15.80
CA VAL A 48 -11.52 2.25 -14.89
C VAL A 48 -10.28 1.46 -14.45
N TRP A 49 -10.36 0.15 -14.24
CA TRP A 49 -9.17 -0.67 -13.98
C TRP A 49 -8.22 -0.74 -15.17
N ILE A 50 -8.76 -0.83 -16.40
CA ILE A 50 -7.95 -0.75 -17.62
C ILE A 50 -7.30 0.63 -17.74
N ALA A 51 -8.04 1.70 -17.43
CA ALA A 51 -7.49 3.05 -17.37
C ALA A 51 -6.39 3.17 -16.29
N ALA A 52 -6.59 2.61 -15.10
CA ALA A 52 -5.57 2.59 -14.03
C ALA A 52 -4.28 1.88 -14.47
N MET A 53 -4.43 0.74 -15.16
CA MET A 53 -3.30 -0.03 -15.67
C MET A 53 -2.51 0.75 -16.74
N THR A 54 -3.21 1.45 -17.63
CA THR A 54 -2.60 2.15 -18.77
C THR A 54 -2.09 3.56 -18.42
N LEU A 55 -2.80 4.31 -17.59
CA LEU A 55 -2.52 5.71 -17.26
C LEU A 55 -1.69 5.90 -15.98
N PHE A 56 -1.64 4.91 -15.09
CA PHE A 56 -0.84 4.97 -13.86
C PHE A 56 0.20 3.84 -13.79
N TYR A 57 -0.23 2.58 -13.82
CA TYR A 57 0.67 1.44 -13.58
C TYR A 57 1.77 1.33 -14.63
N LEU A 58 1.42 1.42 -15.92
CA LEU A 58 2.39 1.38 -17.01
C LEU A 58 3.38 2.55 -16.93
N PRO A 59 2.95 3.82 -16.78
CA PRO A 59 3.84 4.94 -16.49
C PRO A 59 4.77 4.73 -15.30
N MET A 60 4.25 4.18 -14.19
CA MET A 60 5.05 3.84 -13.01
C MET A 60 6.12 2.81 -13.37
N ALA A 61 5.74 1.70 -14.01
CA ALA A 61 6.66 0.63 -14.38
C ALA A 61 7.76 1.12 -15.33
N VAL A 62 7.41 1.95 -16.32
CA VAL A 62 8.37 2.60 -17.23
C VAL A 62 9.32 3.51 -16.45
N SER A 63 8.81 4.36 -15.58
CA SER A 63 9.62 5.30 -14.80
C SER A 63 10.59 4.54 -13.88
N VAL A 64 10.12 3.52 -13.17
CA VAL A 64 10.95 2.66 -12.32
C VAL A 64 12.03 1.95 -13.13
N TYR A 65 11.68 1.36 -14.28
CA TYR A 65 12.64 0.66 -15.13
C TYR A 65 13.79 1.56 -15.60
N PHE A 66 13.47 2.75 -16.14
CA PHE A 66 14.49 3.67 -16.65
C PHE A 66 15.29 4.34 -15.55
N LEU A 67 14.66 4.73 -14.45
CA LEU A 67 15.38 5.34 -13.31
C LEU A 67 16.31 4.33 -12.65
N ASN A 68 15.90 3.07 -12.51
CA ASN A 68 16.77 2.01 -12.00
C ASN A 68 17.97 1.74 -12.92
N ARG A 69 17.76 1.76 -14.24
CA ARG A 69 18.85 1.59 -15.22
C ARG A 69 19.87 2.74 -15.17
N GLU A 70 19.42 3.98 -15.01
CA GLU A 70 20.30 5.15 -14.94
C GLU A 70 20.96 5.34 -13.56
N MET A 71 20.27 4.92 -12.49
CA MET A 71 20.69 5.06 -11.11
C MET A 71 20.46 3.74 -10.36
N PRO A 72 21.31 2.71 -10.58
CA PRO A 72 21.15 1.36 -10.00
C PRO A 72 21.49 1.31 -8.50
N LEU A 73 21.47 2.45 -7.81
CA LEU A 73 21.82 2.59 -6.41
C LEU A 73 20.73 1.99 -5.51
N GLU A 74 21.16 1.31 -4.45
CA GLU A 74 20.28 0.85 -3.37
C GLU A 74 19.64 2.06 -2.68
N GLY A 75 18.30 2.15 -2.70
CA GLY A 75 17.57 3.24 -2.04
C GLY A 75 16.36 3.80 -2.79
N GLY A 76 16.06 3.30 -4.01
CA GLY A 76 14.77 3.51 -4.68
C GLY A 76 14.39 4.98 -4.88
N LEU A 77 13.12 5.32 -4.62
CA LEU A 77 12.56 6.66 -4.84
C LEU A 77 13.35 7.76 -4.12
N TYR A 78 13.88 7.48 -2.92
CA TYR A 78 14.69 8.45 -2.17
C TYR A 78 15.92 8.88 -2.96
N VAL A 79 16.71 7.93 -3.46
CA VAL A 79 17.96 8.22 -4.17
C VAL A 79 17.68 8.94 -5.50
N TRP A 80 16.63 8.51 -6.21
CA TRP A 80 16.24 9.15 -7.46
C TRP A 80 15.79 10.60 -7.24
N ALA A 81 14.94 10.84 -6.23
CA ALA A 81 14.49 12.18 -5.89
C ALA A 81 15.62 13.07 -5.37
N ARG A 82 16.55 12.52 -4.57
CA ARG A 82 17.74 13.25 -4.10
C ARG A 82 18.63 13.66 -5.26
N THR A 83 18.87 12.76 -6.21
CA THR A 83 19.69 13.05 -7.39
C THR A 83 19.02 14.08 -8.32
N ALA A 84 17.69 14.04 -8.41
CA ALA A 84 16.94 14.93 -9.29
C ALA A 84 16.70 16.33 -8.70
N PHE A 85 16.46 16.44 -7.39
CA PHE A 85 15.96 17.64 -6.71
C PHE A 85 16.83 18.09 -5.52
N GLY A 86 17.94 17.41 -5.24
CA GLY A 86 18.82 17.67 -4.10
C GLY A 86 18.33 17.06 -2.79
N ASP A 87 19.08 17.31 -1.71
CA ASP A 87 18.85 16.67 -0.40
C ASP A 87 17.44 16.89 0.17
N ALA A 88 16.87 18.09 -0.01
CA ALA A 88 15.54 18.40 0.50
C ALA A 88 14.45 17.60 -0.25
N GLY A 89 14.53 17.51 -1.58
CA GLY A 89 13.58 16.73 -2.38
C GLY A 89 13.70 15.23 -2.11
N GLY A 90 14.92 14.73 -1.95
CA GLY A 90 15.18 13.36 -1.49
C GLY A 90 14.55 13.09 -0.12
N PHE A 91 14.87 13.92 0.88
CA PHE A 91 14.35 13.77 2.24
C PHE A 91 12.82 13.81 2.28
N MET A 92 12.18 14.80 1.65
CA MET A 92 10.72 14.90 1.65
C MET A 92 10.05 13.72 0.95
N THR A 93 10.67 13.17 -0.10
CA THR A 93 10.19 11.95 -0.76
C THR A 93 10.26 10.74 0.19
N ALA A 94 11.40 10.55 0.87
CA ALA A 94 11.56 9.49 1.88
C ALA A 94 10.61 9.66 3.08
N TRP A 95 10.43 10.89 3.55
CA TRP A 95 9.51 11.25 4.63
C TRP A 95 8.06 10.85 4.29
N ASN A 96 7.62 11.18 3.08
CA ASN A 96 6.28 10.82 2.62
C ASN A 96 6.11 9.31 2.49
N ILE A 97 7.10 8.57 1.98
CA ILE A 97 7.06 7.09 1.91
C ILE A 97 7.03 6.47 3.31
N TRP A 98 7.82 7.01 4.25
CA TRP A 98 7.85 6.54 5.63
C TRP A 98 6.52 6.78 6.35
N ALA A 99 5.98 7.99 6.26
CA ALA A 99 4.69 8.35 6.84
C ALA A 99 3.53 7.56 6.19
N TYR A 100 3.55 7.40 4.86
CA TYR A 100 2.65 6.51 4.12
C TYR A 100 2.68 5.09 4.67
N GLY A 101 3.87 4.51 4.87
CA GLY A 101 4.00 3.14 5.34
C GLY A 101 3.40 2.94 6.75
N LEU A 102 3.56 3.92 7.65
CA LEU A 102 2.93 3.90 8.98
C LEU A 102 1.40 4.00 8.88
N ALA A 103 0.88 4.94 8.09
CA ALA A 103 -0.56 5.14 7.92
C ALA A 103 -1.23 3.95 7.21
N THR A 104 -0.58 3.38 6.20
CA THR A 104 -1.06 2.19 5.48
C THR A 104 -1.06 0.96 6.36
N MET A 105 -0.05 0.80 7.22
CA MET A 105 -0.03 -0.29 8.21
C MET A 105 -1.25 -0.19 9.14
N ALA A 106 -1.56 1.02 9.62
CA ALA A 106 -2.77 1.25 10.42
C ALA A 106 -4.04 0.88 9.62
N ALA A 107 -4.18 1.36 8.38
CA ALA A 107 -5.33 1.07 7.53
C ALA A 107 -5.52 -0.44 7.24
N ILE A 108 -4.42 -1.15 6.95
CA ILE A 108 -4.45 -2.60 6.68
C ILE A 108 -4.84 -3.38 7.94
N LEU A 109 -4.26 -3.06 9.11
CA LEU A 109 -4.63 -3.71 10.36
C LEU A 109 -6.09 -3.43 10.75
N PHE A 110 -6.60 -2.24 10.45
CA PHE A 110 -7.98 -1.84 10.75
C PHE A 110 -9.04 -2.68 10.02
N GLN A 111 -8.67 -3.46 9.00
CA GLN A 111 -9.59 -4.37 8.32
C GLN A 111 -9.93 -5.61 9.17
N ILE A 112 -8.99 -6.05 10.04
CA ILE A 112 -9.07 -7.31 10.77
C ILE A 112 -10.37 -7.49 11.57
N PRO A 113 -10.85 -6.50 12.35
CA PRO A 113 -12.10 -6.66 13.11
C PRO A 113 -13.31 -6.91 12.20
N SER A 114 -13.40 -6.20 11.07
CA SER A 114 -14.49 -6.36 10.12
C SER A 114 -14.44 -7.72 9.41
N GLU A 115 -13.25 -8.16 8.99
CA GLU A 115 -13.09 -9.49 8.40
C GLU A 115 -13.39 -10.60 9.42
N ALA A 116 -12.96 -10.43 10.69
CA ALA A 116 -13.23 -11.39 11.76
C ALA A 116 -14.73 -11.50 12.05
N ALA A 117 -15.48 -10.40 12.01
CA ALA A 117 -16.93 -10.43 12.16
C ALA A 117 -17.60 -11.29 11.07
N TYR A 118 -17.20 -11.14 9.81
CA TYR A 118 -17.68 -12.01 8.73
C TYR A 118 -17.21 -13.46 8.88
N MET A 119 -16.01 -13.70 9.40
CA MET A 119 -15.52 -15.06 9.66
C MET A 119 -16.37 -15.77 10.72
N LEU A 120 -16.72 -15.07 11.80
CA LEU A 120 -17.50 -15.61 12.91
C LEU A 120 -19.00 -15.73 12.60
N GLY A 121 -19.52 -14.90 11.70
CA GLY A 121 -20.90 -14.92 11.23
C GLY A 121 -21.80 -13.88 11.90
N PRO A 122 -23.14 -13.95 11.69
CA PRO A 122 -24.06 -12.85 12.02
C PRO A 122 -24.07 -12.41 13.49
N TRP A 123 -23.78 -13.30 14.44
CA TRP A 123 -23.75 -12.97 15.86
C TRP A 123 -22.62 -11.98 16.22
N ALA A 124 -21.58 -11.91 15.40
CA ALA A 124 -20.41 -11.06 15.60
C ALA A 124 -20.49 -9.74 14.81
N SER A 125 -21.61 -9.43 14.14
CA SER A 125 -21.74 -8.29 13.23
C SER A 125 -21.54 -6.93 13.91
N SER A 126 -21.74 -6.84 15.22
CA SER A 126 -21.54 -5.62 16.02
C SER A 126 -20.12 -5.43 16.54
N LEU A 127 -19.25 -6.44 16.42
CA LEU A 127 -17.86 -6.37 16.92
C LEU A 127 -17.03 -5.21 16.31
N PRO A 128 -17.13 -4.89 14.99
CA PRO A 128 -16.34 -3.80 14.41
C PRO A 128 -16.71 -2.42 14.95
N GLU A 129 -17.90 -2.26 15.52
CA GLU A 129 -18.36 -0.99 16.14
C GLU A 129 -18.04 -0.94 17.65
N ASN A 130 -17.58 -2.04 18.25
CA ASN A 130 -17.14 -2.05 19.65
C ASN A 130 -15.69 -1.56 19.74
N HIS A 131 -15.51 -0.28 20.06
CA HIS A 131 -14.20 0.37 20.13
C HIS A 131 -13.24 -0.33 21.09
N LEU A 132 -13.70 -0.81 22.24
CA LEU A 132 -12.84 -1.51 23.21
C LEU A 132 -12.30 -2.81 22.62
N PHE A 133 -13.17 -3.59 21.97
CA PHE A 133 -12.77 -4.81 21.28
C PHE A 133 -11.76 -4.52 20.17
N VAL A 134 -12.08 -3.57 19.28
CA VAL A 134 -11.22 -3.16 18.16
C VAL A 134 -9.86 -2.72 18.66
N PHE A 135 -9.78 -1.79 19.61
CA PHE A 135 -8.50 -1.31 20.13
C PHE A 135 -7.70 -2.39 20.83
N THR A 136 -8.34 -3.25 21.62
CA THR A 136 -7.65 -4.35 22.31
C THR A 136 -7.06 -5.33 21.29
N LEU A 137 -7.85 -5.73 20.30
CA LEU A 137 -7.40 -6.65 19.25
C LEU A 137 -6.24 -6.05 18.45
N LEU A 138 -6.38 -4.81 17.97
CA LEU A 138 -5.34 -4.16 17.18
C LEU A 138 -4.08 -3.87 17.98
N ALA A 139 -4.21 -3.49 19.26
CA ALA A 139 -3.05 -3.30 20.14
C ALA A 139 -2.28 -4.61 20.37
N LEU A 140 -2.99 -5.73 20.60
CA LEU A 140 -2.37 -7.05 20.76
C LEU A 140 -1.62 -7.48 19.48
N LEU A 141 -2.25 -7.30 18.32
CA LEU A 141 -1.64 -7.64 17.03
C LEU A 141 -0.43 -6.76 16.73
N LEU A 142 -0.55 -5.45 16.97
CA LEU A 142 0.53 -4.50 16.78
C LEU A 142 1.70 -4.77 17.72
N ALA A 143 1.44 -5.11 19.00
CA ALA A 143 2.45 -5.53 19.94
C ALA A 143 3.13 -6.84 19.50
N GLY A 144 2.36 -7.82 19.01
CA GLY A 144 2.90 -9.06 18.45
C GLY A 144 3.83 -8.81 17.26
N LEU A 145 3.41 -7.92 16.34
CA LEU A 145 4.24 -7.50 15.20
C LEU A 145 5.51 -6.79 15.65
N ALA A 146 5.42 -5.86 16.61
CA ALA A 146 6.57 -5.16 17.17
C ALA A 146 7.58 -6.12 17.81
N LEU A 147 7.10 -7.04 18.67
CA LEU A 147 7.95 -8.05 19.29
C LEU A 147 8.59 -8.99 18.26
N SER A 148 7.85 -9.37 17.21
CA SER A 148 8.39 -10.17 16.12
C SER A 148 9.48 -9.43 15.34
N ALA A 149 9.30 -8.12 15.11
CA ALA A 149 10.27 -7.28 14.43
C ALA A 149 11.55 -7.09 15.25
N VAL A 150 11.45 -6.96 16.58
CA VAL A 150 12.62 -6.83 17.49
C VAL A 150 13.46 -8.12 17.53
N ARG A 151 12.83 -9.30 17.46
CA ARG A 151 13.57 -10.57 17.46
C ARG A 151 14.29 -10.88 16.15
N GLY A 152 14.10 -10.05 15.13
CA GLY A 152 14.60 -10.29 13.79
C GLY A 152 13.70 -11.29 13.05
N LEU A 153 13.07 -10.82 11.98
CA LEU A 153 12.20 -11.64 11.12
C LEU A 153 13.04 -12.57 10.22
N ALA A 154 13.72 -13.56 10.81
CA ALA A 154 14.39 -14.63 10.06
C ALA A 154 13.41 -15.51 9.25
N LEU A 155 12.10 -15.31 9.44
CA LEU A 155 11.00 -16.03 8.79
C LEU A 155 10.31 -15.23 7.66
N GLY A 156 10.79 -14.03 7.34
CA GLY A 156 10.08 -13.10 6.44
C GLY A 156 9.69 -13.70 5.08
N LYS A 157 10.61 -14.43 4.44
CA LYS A 157 10.34 -15.08 3.13
C LYS A 157 9.11 -15.99 3.16
N TRP A 158 9.00 -16.85 4.17
CA TRP A 158 7.90 -17.81 4.26
C TRP A 158 6.58 -17.11 4.55
N ILE A 159 6.59 -16.12 5.45
CA ILE A 159 5.39 -15.33 5.78
C ILE A 159 4.86 -14.62 4.53
N HIS A 160 5.73 -13.97 3.76
CA HIS A 160 5.32 -13.25 2.55
C HIS A 160 4.83 -14.21 1.46
N ASN A 161 5.50 -15.35 1.25
CA ASN A 161 5.09 -16.34 0.26
C ASN A 161 3.74 -16.99 0.62
N ILE A 162 3.53 -17.35 1.89
CA ILE A 162 2.24 -17.88 2.38
C ILE A 162 1.16 -16.82 2.20
N SER A 163 1.45 -15.56 2.51
CA SER A 163 0.51 -14.45 2.36
C SER A 163 0.14 -14.15 0.91
N GLY A 164 1.11 -14.19 -0.01
CA GLY A 164 0.88 -14.06 -1.45
C GLY A 164 0.07 -15.24 -2.01
N ALA A 165 0.37 -16.47 -1.57
CA ALA A 165 -0.39 -17.66 -1.96
C ALA A 165 -1.83 -17.63 -1.39
N ALA A 166 -2.00 -17.19 -0.16
CA ALA A 166 -3.30 -16.96 0.46
C ALA A 166 -4.11 -15.93 -0.35
N MET A 167 -3.49 -14.83 -0.76
CA MET A 167 -4.14 -13.82 -1.59
C MET A 167 -4.63 -14.39 -2.93
N LEU A 168 -3.76 -15.12 -3.64
CA LEU A 168 -4.11 -15.79 -4.90
C LEU A 168 -5.27 -16.77 -4.71
N THR A 169 -5.23 -17.56 -3.64
CA THR A 169 -6.27 -18.55 -3.33
C THR A 169 -7.61 -17.87 -3.07
N VAL A 170 -7.61 -16.81 -2.28
CA VAL A 170 -8.86 -16.09 -1.96
C VAL A 170 -9.43 -15.39 -3.20
N PHE A 171 -8.61 -14.75 -4.02
CA PHE A 171 -9.09 -14.16 -5.27
C PHE A 171 -9.62 -15.21 -6.25
N ALA A 172 -8.98 -16.38 -6.34
CA ALA A 172 -9.50 -17.48 -7.14
C ALA A 172 -10.88 -17.94 -6.64
N LEU A 173 -11.07 -18.05 -5.32
CA LEU A 173 -12.37 -18.36 -4.72
C LEU A 173 -13.40 -17.25 -4.99
N LEU A 174 -13.04 -15.99 -4.81
CA LEU A 174 -13.89 -14.83 -5.08
C LEU A 174 -14.31 -14.75 -6.55
N ILE A 175 -13.39 -14.99 -7.49
CA ILE A 175 -13.70 -15.00 -8.93
C ILE A 175 -14.56 -16.23 -9.28
N GLY A 176 -14.43 -17.32 -8.53
CA GLY A 176 -15.26 -18.51 -8.66
C GLY A 176 -16.69 -18.34 -8.11
N THR A 177 -16.96 -17.41 -7.20
CA THR A 177 -18.28 -17.30 -6.56
C THR A 177 -19.43 -17.01 -7.51
N PRO A 178 -19.32 -16.14 -8.55
CA PRO A 178 -20.40 -15.93 -9.49
C PRO A 178 -20.64 -17.18 -10.36
N LEU A 179 -19.59 -17.90 -10.75
CA LEU A 179 -19.71 -19.14 -11.52
C LEU A 179 -20.41 -20.24 -10.69
N TRP A 180 -20.04 -20.35 -9.41
CA TRP A 180 -20.71 -21.22 -8.46
C TRP A 180 -22.19 -20.86 -8.29
N ALA A 181 -22.51 -19.57 -8.16
CA ALA A 181 -23.88 -19.09 -8.01
C ALA A 181 -24.73 -19.38 -9.26
N ILE A 182 -24.18 -19.17 -10.46
CA ILE A 182 -24.82 -19.53 -11.74
C ILE A 182 -25.09 -21.05 -11.80
N ALA A 183 -24.11 -21.88 -11.41
CA ALA A 183 -24.27 -23.33 -11.38
C ALA A 183 -25.37 -23.78 -10.40
N HIS A 184 -25.57 -23.04 -9.31
CA HIS A 184 -26.64 -23.27 -8.31
C HIS A 184 -27.94 -22.51 -8.64
N ARG A 185 -28.09 -22.00 -9.87
CA ARG A 185 -29.31 -21.33 -10.37
C ARG A 185 -29.71 -20.09 -9.58
N GLN A 186 -28.77 -19.42 -8.92
CA GLN A 186 -29.03 -18.10 -8.35
C GLN A 186 -29.25 -17.07 -9.47
N PRO A 187 -30.15 -16.09 -9.31
CA PRO A 187 -30.47 -15.09 -10.33
C PRO A 187 -29.40 -14.00 -10.40
N ILE A 188 -28.12 -14.39 -10.51
CA ILE A 188 -26.98 -13.47 -10.55
C ILE A 188 -26.63 -13.09 -11.99
N HIS A 189 -26.33 -11.80 -12.21
CA HIS A 189 -25.82 -11.31 -13.49
C HIS A 189 -24.35 -10.93 -13.36
N TYR A 190 -23.46 -11.78 -13.89
CA TYR A 190 -22.01 -11.55 -13.84
C TYR A 190 -21.49 -10.97 -15.15
N ALA A 191 -21.18 -9.67 -15.14
CA ALA A 191 -20.63 -8.94 -16.28
C ALA A 191 -19.34 -8.19 -15.91
N ALA A 192 -18.31 -8.95 -15.50
CA ALA A 192 -17.04 -8.37 -15.03
C ALA A 192 -16.30 -7.53 -16.09
N LEU A 193 -16.56 -7.74 -17.38
CA LEU A 193 -15.93 -6.98 -18.48
C LEU A 193 -16.88 -5.94 -19.09
N ALA A 194 -17.92 -5.53 -18.37
CA ALA A 194 -18.79 -4.46 -18.82
C ALA A 194 -18.00 -3.14 -18.97
N MET A 195 -18.11 -2.50 -20.13
CA MET A 195 -17.38 -1.28 -20.47
C MET A 195 -18.32 -0.07 -20.45
N HIS A 196 -18.82 0.29 -19.26
CA HIS A 196 -19.64 1.49 -19.09
C HIS A 196 -18.77 2.68 -18.72
N LEU A 197 -19.19 3.87 -19.14
CA LEU A 197 -18.62 5.11 -18.63
C LEU A 197 -19.05 5.32 -17.17
N PRO A 198 -18.15 5.77 -16.28
CA PRO A 198 -18.53 6.16 -14.93
C PRO A 198 -19.45 7.39 -14.98
N HIS A 199 -20.27 7.54 -13.95
CA HIS A 199 -21.11 8.74 -13.82
C HIS A 199 -20.22 9.99 -13.66
N PRO A 200 -20.57 11.13 -14.28
CA PRO A 200 -19.76 12.35 -14.22
C PRO A 200 -20.02 13.14 -12.93
N ASP A 201 -19.88 12.50 -11.77
CA ASP A 201 -20.08 13.08 -10.45
C ASP A 201 -18.82 12.97 -9.58
N LEU A 202 -18.73 13.76 -8.50
CA LEU A 202 -17.54 13.82 -7.66
C LEU A 202 -17.23 12.51 -6.93
N VAL A 203 -18.26 11.72 -6.57
CA VAL A 203 -18.07 10.43 -5.89
C VAL A 203 -17.42 9.45 -6.87
N SER A 204 -17.95 9.36 -8.09
CA SER A 204 -17.36 8.53 -9.15
C SER A 204 -15.91 8.93 -9.44
N LEU A 205 -15.62 10.23 -9.53
CA LEU A 205 -14.26 10.72 -9.72
C LEU A 205 -13.33 10.36 -8.53
N ALA A 206 -13.81 10.47 -7.29
CA ALA A 206 -13.04 10.08 -6.09
C ALA A 206 -12.76 8.58 -6.02
N LEU A 207 -13.71 7.73 -6.44
CA LEU A 207 -13.49 6.29 -6.58
C LEU A 207 -12.46 5.98 -7.67
N MET A 208 -12.53 6.66 -8.83
CA MET A 208 -11.52 6.53 -9.89
C MET A 208 -10.13 6.92 -9.40
N GLY A 209 -10.00 8.03 -8.67
CA GLY A 209 -8.74 8.48 -8.10
C GLY A 209 -8.10 7.42 -7.21
N GLN A 210 -8.89 6.78 -6.34
CA GLN A 210 -8.41 5.70 -5.50
C GLN A 210 -8.05 4.43 -6.28
N MET A 211 -8.78 4.08 -7.33
CA MET A 211 -8.42 2.94 -8.20
C MET A 211 -7.08 3.18 -8.90
N PHE A 212 -6.78 4.41 -9.30
CA PHE A 212 -5.45 4.75 -9.81
C PHE A 212 -4.37 4.60 -8.74
N GLY A 213 -4.64 5.07 -7.51
CA GLY A 213 -3.75 4.89 -6.37
C GLY A 213 -3.53 3.42 -5.98
N ALA A 214 -4.55 2.57 -6.13
CA ALA A 214 -4.50 1.13 -5.80
C ALA A 214 -3.46 0.35 -6.63
N MET A 215 -3.03 0.90 -7.77
CA MET A 215 -2.01 0.33 -8.64
C MET A 215 -0.57 0.65 -8.23
N SER A 216 -0.38 1.42 -7.15
CA SER A 216 0.93 1.72 -6.58
C SER A 216 1.57 0.51 -5.91
N GLY A 217 2.89 0.54 -5.72
CA GLY A 217 3.62 -0.43 -4.91
C GLY A 217 4.64 -1.31 -5.65
N LEU A 218 4.81 -1.14 -6.97
CA LEU A 218 5.80 -1.87 -7.76
C LEU A 218 7.24 -1.53 -7.37
N GLU A 219 7.50 -0.31 -6.93
CA GLU A 219 8.81 0.15 -6.48
C GLU A 219 9.34 -0.59 -5.26
N TYR A 220 8.46 -1.20 -4.44
CA TYR A 220 8.90 -1.98 -3.28
C TYR A 220 9.73 -3.21 -3.70
N VAL A 221 9.52 -3.72 -4.91
CA VAL A 221 10.34 -4.81 -5.47
C VAL A 221 11.77 -4.34 -5.72
N ALA A 222 11.96 -3.06 -6.04
CA ALA A 222 13.29 -2.49 -6.23
C ALA A 222 14.10 -2.47 -4.92
N ILE A 223 13.43 -2.40 -3.76
CA ILE A 223 14.08 -2.50 -2.44
C ILE A 223 14.65 -3.92 -2.23
N LEU A 224 13.98 -4.95 -2.77
CA LEU A 224 14.40 -6.35 -2.68
C LEU A 224 15.51 -6.72 -3.67
N ALA A 225 16.02 -5.75 -4.45
CA ALA A 225 17.07 -6.00 -5.42
C ALA A 225 18.34 -6.57 -4.77
N GLY A 226 18.75 -6.08 -3.61
CA GLY A 226 19.93 -6.58 -2.89
C GLY A 226 19.82 -8.04 -2.43
N GLU A 227 18.60 -8.52 -2.20
CA GLU A 227 18.29 -9.88 -1.73
C GLU A 227 17.90 -10.84 -2.87
N THR A 228 17.91 -10.37 -4.12
CA THR A 228 17.50 -11.13 -5.30
C THR A 228 18.68 -11.80 -6.00
N ASN A 229 18.51 -13.05 -6.45
CA ASN A 229 19.56 -13.82 -7.13
C ASN A 229 20.05 -13.16 -8.42
N SER A 230 19.13 -12.68 -9.26
CA SER A 230 19.43 -12.00 -10.53
C SER A 230 18.59 -10.72 -10.69
N PRO A 231 18.90 -9.64 -9.96
CA PRO A 231 18.01 -8.48 -9.82
C PRO A 231 17.65 -7.82 -11.15
N SER A 232 18.63 -7.63 -12.04
CA SER A 232 18.45 -6.98 -13.34
C SER A 232 17.46 -7.71 -14.25
N ARG A 233 17.34 -9.03 -14.11
CA ARG A 233 16.49 -9.89 -14.95
C ARG A 233 15.18 -10.21 -14.26
N ASP A 234 15.24 -10.63 -13.00
CA ASP A 234 14.11 -11.23 -12.31
C ASP A 234 13.11 -10.18 -11.81
N ILE A 235 13.56 -8.95 -11.48
CA ILE A 235 12.65 -7.84 -11.15
C ILE A 235 11.81 -7.48 -12.36
N GLY A 236 12.42 -7.23 -13.52
CA GLY A 236 11.68 -6.91 -14.76
C GLY A 236 10.71 -8.02 -15.17
N ARG A 237 11.16 -9.29 -15.11
CA ARG A 237 10.29 -10.44 -15.41
C ARG A 237 9.14 -10.58 -14.41
N SER A 238 9.38 -10.35 -13.12
CA SER A 238 8.33 -10.46 -12.11
C SER A 238 7.23 -9.44 -12.34
N VAL A 239 7.57 -8.20 -12.77
CA VAL A 239 6.57 -7.20 -13.18
C VAL A 239 5.74 -7.72 -14.34
N VAL A 240 6.36 -8.12 -15.45
CA VAL A 240 5.64 -8.61 -16.64
C VAL A 240 4.72 -9.79 -16.34
N ILE A 241 5.08 -10.65 -15.39
CA ILE A 241 4.25 -11.78 -14.96
C ILE A 241 3.15 -11.36 -13.98
N ALA A 242 3.47 -10.52 -13.00
CA ALA A 242 2.54 -10.13 -11.94
C ALA A 242 1.46 -9.17 -12.43
N SER A 243 1.78 -8.20 -13.31
CA SER A 243 0.83 -7.20 -13.78
C SER A 243 -0.45 -7.77 -14.39
N PRO A 244 -0.41 -8.73 -15.35
CA PRO A 244 -1.65 -9.30 -15.90
C PRO A 244 -2.45 -10.09 -14.86
N ILE A 245 -1.78 -10.76 -13.92
CA ILE A 245 -2.44 -11.48 -12.83
C ILE A 245 -3.17 -10.49 -11.92
N ILE A 246 -2.50 -9.41 -11.51
CA ILE A 246 -3.07 -8.33 -10.70
C ILE A 246 -4.27 -7.68 -11.41
N CYS A 247 -4.14 -7.41 -12.71
CA CYS A 247 -5.23 -6.87 -13.53
C CYS A 247 -6.46 -7.78 -13.53
N ALA A 248 -6.25 -9.08 -13.79
CA ALA A 248 -7.32 -10.07 -13.77
C ALA A 248 -7.95 -10.18 -12.38
N MET A 249 -7.14 -10.22 -11.32
CA MET A 249 -7.61 -10.23 -9.94
C MET A 249 -8.52 -9.03 -9.64
N PHE A 250 -8.10 -7.82 -9.99
CA PHE A 250 -8.90 -6.62 -9.76
C PHE A 250 -10.19 -6.58 -10.62
N ILE A 251 -10.11 -6.82 -11.93
CA ILE A 251 -11.29 -6.75 -12.82
C ILE A 251 -12.32 -7.83 -12.47
N PHE A 252 -11.89 -9.09 -12.38
CA PHE A 252 -12.81 -10.20 -12.13
C PHE A 252 -13.25 -10.26 -10.67
N GLY A 253 -12.36 -9.92 -9.73
CA GLY A 253 -12.68 -9.84 -8.30
C GLY A 253 -13.66 -8.72 -8.00
N THR A 254 -13.44 -7.51 -8.54
CA THR A 254 -14.43 -6.42 -8.45
C THR A 254 -15.74 -6.82 -9.12
N GLY A 255 -15.68 -7.47 -10.29
CA GLY A 255 -16.86 -7.98 -10.97
C GLY A 255 -17.69 -8.92 -10.07
N SER A 256 -17.05 -9.75 -9.25
CA SER A 256 -17.75 -10.62 -8.30
C SER A 256 -18.46 -9.79 -7.22
N VAL A 257 -17.77 -8.80 -6.64
CA VAL A 257 -18.37 -7.90 -5.64
C VAL A 257 -19.58 -7.16 -6.23
N VAL A 258 -19.45 -6.61 -7.45
CA VAL A 258 -20.55 -5.92 -8.15
C VAL A 258 -21.74 -6.87 -8.37
N ALA A 259 -21.50 -8.09 -8.85
CA ALA A 259 -22.58 -9.03 -9.14
C ALA A 259 -23.37 -9.43 -7.88
N PHE A 260 -22.70 -9.63 -6.74
CA PHE A 260 -23.39 -9.93 -5.48
C PHE A 260 -24.02 -8.71 -4.82
N HIS A 261 -23.47 -7.51 -5.04
CA HIS A 261 -24.10 -6.26 -4.63
C HIS A 261 -25.39 -5.99 -5.42
N GLU A 262 -25.38 -6.17 -6.76
CA GLU A 262 -26.58 -6.06 -7.60
C GLU A 262 -27.66 -7.09 -7.21
N LEU A 263 -27.26 -8.28 -6.76
CA LEU A 263 -28.17 -9.31 -6.24
C LEU A 263 -28.78 -8.94 -4.88
N HIS A 264 -28.06 -8.17 -4.05
CA HIS A 264 -28.49 -7.75 -2.71
C HIS A 264 -28.48 -6.22 -2.56
N PRO A 265 -29.32 -5.48 -3.31
CA PRO A 265 -29.24 -4.01 -3.39
C PRO A 265 -29.51 -3.29 -2.06
N ASN A 266 -30.19 -3.96 -1.12
CA ASN A 266 -30.47 -3.44 0.22
C ASN A 266 -29.25 -3.52 1.17
N ILE A 267 -28.17 -4.19 0.76
CA ILE A 267 -26.94 -4.32 1.55
C ILE A 267 -25.86 -3.48 0.91
N ALA A 268 -25.49 -2.38 1.58
CA ALA A 268 -24.40 -1.52 1.15
C ALA A 268 -23.06 -2.28 1.11
N ILE A 269 -22.17 -1.88 0.19
CA ILE A 269 -20.82 -2.43 0.10
C ILE A 269 -20.05 -2.08 1.37
N ASN A 270 -19.49 -3.10 2.02
CA ASN A 270 -18.56 -2.92 3.12
C ASN A 270 -17.17 -2.63 2.53
N TYR A 271 -16.79 -1.35 2.48
CA TYR A 271 -15.49 -0.92 1.93
C TYR A 271 -14.27 -1.38 2.75
N ILE A 272 -14.47 -1.79 4.01
CA ILE A 272 -13.41 -2.34 4.87
C ILE A 272 -13.17 -3.81 4.52
N ALA A 273 -14.25 -4.60 4.40
CA ALA A 273 -14.20 -6.05 4.20
C ALA A 273 -15.10 -6.51 3.03
N PRO A 274 -14.86 -6.03 1.79
CA PRO A 274 -15.74 -6.33 0.65
C PRO A 274 -15.63 -7.79 0.20
N ILE A 275 -14.44 -8.39 0.30
CA ILE A 275 -14.23 -9.80 -0.08
C ILE A 275 -14.94 -10.73 0.92
N PRO A 276 -14.74 -10.62 2.25
CA PRO A 276 -15.51 -11.42 3.21
C PRO A 276 -17.03 -11.26 3.07
N GLN A 277 -17.51 -10.03 2.85
CA GLN A 277 -18.93 -9.78 2.60
C GLN A 277 -19.43 -10.56 1.39
N THR A 278 -18.72 -10.47 0.27
CA THR A 278 -19.10 -11.14 -0.99
C THR A 278 -19.05 -12.66 -0.84
N LEU A 279 -18.03 -13.20 -0.15
CA LEU A 279 -17.94 -14.63 0.13
C LEU A 279 -19.12 -15.12 0.97
N ARG A 280 -19.57 -14.35 1.96
CA ARG A 280 -20.75 -14.67 2.77
C ARG A 280 -22.05 -14.56 2.01
N GLN A 281 -22.22 -13.53 1.18
CA GLN A 281 -23.38 -13.39 0.29
C GLN A 281 -23.47 -14.53 -0.72
N ALA A 282 -22.34 -15.03 -1.21
CA ALA A 282 -22.29 -16.16 -2.13
C ALA A 282 -22.55 -17.49 -1.42
N LEU A 283 -21.74 -17.82 -0.41
CA LEU A 283 -21.64 -19.17 0.15
C LEU A 283 -22.53 -19.39 1.38
N GLY A 284 -23.11 -18.32 1.94
CA GLY A 284 -24.00 -18.35 3.09
C GLY A 284 -23.30 -18.63 4.43
N ASP A 285 -24.13 -18.80 5.46
CA ASP A 285 -23.68 -18.92 6.87
C ASP A 285 -23.72 -20.34 7.42
N ARG A 286 -24.21 -21.33 6.66
CA ARG A 286 -24.36 -22.72 7.12
C ARG A 286 -23.74 -23.74 6.17
N GLY A 287 -23.37 -24.90 6.71
CA GLY A 287 -22.88 -26.05 5.94
C GLY A 287 -21.45 -25.91 5.41
N LEU A 288 -21.09 -26.76 4.44
CA LEU A 288 -19.74 -26.83 3.87
C LEU A 288 -19.33 -25.54 3.14
N SER A 289 -20.26 -24.86 2.47
CA SER A 289 -20.01 -23.59 1.79
C SER A 289 -19.62 -22.48 2.78
N SER A 290 -20.28 -22.42 3.94
CA SER A 290 -19.91 -21.52 5.04
C SER A 290 -18.53 -21.83 5.62
N PHE A 291 -18.17 -23.11 5.74
CA PHE A 291 -16.82 -23.50 6.16
C PHE A 291 -15.76 -23.01 5.15
N ILE A 292 -16.01 -23.19 3.84
CA ILE A 292 -15.12 -22.68 2.78
C ILE A 292 -14.97 -21.16 2.86
N ALA A 293 -16.08 -20.42 3.07
CA ALA A 293 -16.04 -18.98 3.28
C ALA A 293 -15.20 -18.61 4.51
N GLY A 294 -15.39 -19.30 5.64
CA GLY A 294 -14.60 -19.09 6.85
C GLY A 294 -13.11 -19.31 6.65
N VAL A 295 -12.72 -20.39 5.96
CA VAL A 295 -11.32 -20.67 5.61
C VAL A 295 -10.75 -19.59 4.68
N ALA A 296 -11.51 -19.15 3.68
CA ALA A 296 -11.09 -18.08 2.78
C ALA A 296 -10.88 -16.75 3.53
N ILE A 297 -11.76 -16.41 4.47
CA ILE A 297 -11.61 -15.21 5.29
C ILE A 297 -10.41 -15.34 6.24
N LEU A 298 -10.16 -16.52 6.81
CA LEU A 298 -8.95 -16.77 7.59
C LEU A 298 -7.67 -16.57 6.76
N LEU A 299 -7.67 -17.00 5.49
CA LEU A 299 -6.56 -16.77 4.56
C LEU A 299 -6.34 -15.27 4.28
N LEU A 300 -7.41 -14.47 4.19
CA LEU A 300 -7.29 -13.00 4.08
C LEU A 300 -6.64 -12.39 5.32
N GLN A 301 -7.00 -12.85 6.51
CA GLN A 301 -6.40 -12.38 7.76
C GLN A 301 -4.90 -12.70 7.82
N ILE A 302 -4.50 -13.91 7.39
CA ILE A 302 -3.08 -14.28 7.26
C ILE A 302 -2.37 -13.35 6.28
N ARG A 303 -3.00 -13.05 5.14
CA ARG A 303 -2.48 -12.08 4.16
C ARG A 303 -2.28 -10.69 4.77
N ILE A 304 -3.25 -10.20 5.56
CA ILE A 304 -3.18 -8.87 6.19
C ILE A 304 -1.98 -8.80 7.13
N LEU A 305 -1.80 -9.82 7.97
CA LEU A 305 -0.67 -9.88 8.90
C LEU A 305 0.67 -9.94 8.16
N GLY A 306 0.75 -10.70 7.06
CA GLY A 306 1.96 -10.73 6.22
C GLY A 306 2.26 -9.40 5.54
N ALA A 307 1.25 -8.72 5.00
CA ALA A 307 1.41 -7.39 4.41
C ALA A 307 1.83 -6.34 5.43
N ALA A 308 1.21 -6.34 6.62
CA ALA A 308 1.57 -5.46 7.73
C ALA A 308 3.01 -5.72 8.21
N SER A 309 3.41 -6.99 8.34
CA SER A 309 4.79 -7.37 8.72
C SER A 309 5.82 -6.90 7.68
N PHE A 310 5.52 -7.06 6.37
CA PHE A 310 6.37 -6.60 5.28
C PHE A 310 6.57 -5.09 5.32
N LEU A 311 5.46 -4.32 5.36
CA LEU A 311 5.50 -2.86 5.41
C LEU A 311 6.24 -2.36 6.64
N PHE A 312 5.97 -2.96 7.80
CA PHE A 312 6.59 -2.56 9.05
C PHE A 312 8.11 -2.77 9.05
N THR A 313 8.57 -3.87 8.43
CA THR A 313 10.01 -4.12 8.23
C THR A 313 10.63 -3.05 7.34
N GLY A 314 9.95 -2.65 6.26
CA GLY A 314 10.41 -1.57 5.39
C GLY A 314 10.49 -0.23 6.12
N VAL A 315 9.41 0.18 6.78
CA VAL A 315 9.28 1.48 7.47
C VAL A 315 10.28 1.64 8.61
N THR A 316 10.55 0.58 9.37
CA THR A 316 11.48 0.65 10.51
C THR A 316 12.95 0.72 10.09
N ARG A 317 13.28 0.27 8.88
CA ARG A 317 14.65 0.31 8.32
C ARG A 317 14.88 1.51 7.40
N LEU A 318 13.82 2.02 6.75
CA LEU A 318 13.91 3.07 5.73
C LEU A 318 14.64 4.35 6.20
N PRO A 319 14.42 4.86 7.43
CA PRO A 319 15.22 5.97 7.95
C PRO A 319 16.73 5.72 7.95
N MET A 320 17.16 4.50 8.27
CA MET A 320 18.58 4.15 8.33
C MET A 320 19.19 4.06 6.94
N THR A 321 18.45 3.51 5.96
CA THR A 321 18.97 3.32 4.60
C THR A 321 18.85 4.57 3.73
N ALA A 322 17.88 5.46 4.00
CA ALA A 322 17.73 6.73 3.30
C ALA A 322 18.77 7.78 3.72
N GLY A 323 19.90 7.37 4.31
CA GLY A 323 20.96 8.27 4.75
C GLY A 323 20.46 9.34 5.69
N TRP A 324 19.47 9.03 6.55
CA TRP A 324 19.15 9.94 7.64
C TRP A 324 20.28 9.98 8.65
N ASP A 325 21.32 9.14 8.58
CA ASP A 325 22.37 9.02 9.61
C ASP A 325 22.93 10.36 10.12
N ASP A 326 23.09 11.38 9.25
CA ASP A 326 23.51 12.73 9.66
C ASP A 326 22.37 13.63 10.20
N LEU A 327 21.11 13.27 9.93
CA LEU A 327 19.90 13.99 10.31
C LEU A 327 19.16 13.36 11.51
N ILE A 328 19.23 12.04 11.71
CA ILE A 328 18.56 11.37 12.82
C ILE A 328 19.41 11.40 14.08
N PRO A 329 18.77 11.50 15.26
CA PRO A 329 19.46 11.24 16.50
C PRO A 329 20.06 9.82 16.51
N GLU A 330 21.27 9.67 17.05
CA GLU A 330 21.93 8.35 17.22
C GLU A 330 21.08 7.35 17.99
N TRP A 331 20.20 7.80 18.91
CA TRP A 331 19.30 6.89 19.61
C TRP A 331 18.35 6.16 18.66
N PHE A 332 17.98 6.77 17.53
CA PHE A 332 17.03 6.21 16.57
C PHE A 332 17.63 5.05 15.77
N SER A 333 18.94 5.11 15.48
CA SER A 333 19.70 4.09 14.75
C SER A 333 20.31 3.01 15.64
N ARG A 334 20.12 3.06 16.97
CA ARG A 334 20.63 2.02 17.88
C ARG A 334 20.04 0.65 17.57
N LEU A 335 20.94 -0.28 17.26
CA LEU A 335 20.63 -1.67 16.99
C LEU A 335 20.56 -2.51 18.27
N HIS A 336 19.69 -3.51 18.28
CA HIS A 336 19.61 -4.50 19.36
C HIS A 336 20.94 -5.26 19.47
N PRO A 337 21.52 -5.44 20.67
CA PRO A 337 22.82 -6.09 20.85
C PRO A 337 22.91 -7.50 20.23
N THR A 338 21.86 -8.31 20.44
CA THR A 338 21.77 -9.69 19.92
C THR A 338 21.21 -9.77 18.49
N TYR A 339 20.02 -9.22 18.24
CA TYR A 339 19.30 -9.40 16.97
C TYR A 339 19.70 -8.41 15.87
N ARG A 340 20.49 -7.37 16.19
CA ARG A 340 20.93 -6.32 15.26
C ARG A 340 19.78 -5.61 14.53
N THR A 341 18.62 -5.49 15.18
CA THR A 341 17.43 -4.78 14.67
C THR A 341 17.29 -3.39 15.27
N PRO A 342 16.71 -2.39 14.58
CA PRO A 342 16.56 -1.04 15.11
C PRO A 342 15.38 -0.93 16.10
N THR A 343 15.59 -1.38 17.33
CA THR A 343 14.55 -1.49 18.38
C THR A 343 13.81 -0.18 18.62
N ASN A 344 14.52 0.94 18.62
CA ASN A 344 13.93 2.26 18.89
C ASN A 344 13.05 2.76 17.74
N SER A 345 13.47 2.52 16.50
CA SER A 345 12.64 2.76 15.31
C SER A 345 11.36 1.91 15.34
N ILE A 346 11.49 0.64 15.74
CA ILE A 346 10.35 -0.27 15.88
C ILE A 346 9.34 0.25 16.90
N TRP A 347 9.78 0.61 18.11
CA TRP A 347 8.87 1.11 19.14
C TRP A 347 8.25 2.47 18.78
N LEU A 348 9.02 3.38 18.17
CA LEU A 348 8.46 4.65 17.70
C LEU A 348 7.40 4.42 16.62
N GLY A 349 7.70 3.59 15.61
CA GLY A 349 6.74 3.24 14.56
C GLY A 349 5.47 2.60 15.14
N THR A 350 5.63 1.68 16.10
CA THR A 350 4.52 1.05 16.83
C THR A 350 3.66 2.10 17.55
N ALA A 351 4.28 3.04 18.27
CA ALA A 351 3.57 4.09 18.98
C ALA A 351 2.81 5.02 18.02
N ILE A 352 3.42 5.37 16.87
CA ILE A 352 2.76 6.20 15.85
C ILE A 352 1.56 5.46 15.26
N VAL A 353 1.70 4.19 14.88
CA VAL A 353 0.60 3.37 14.34
C VAL A 353 -0.53 3.25 15.36
N ALA A 354 -0.21 2.99 16.63
CA ALA A 354 -1.22 2.95 17.70
C ALA A 354 -1.95 4.30 17.85
N GLY A 355 -1.21 5.42 17.82
CA GLY A 355 -1.79 6.76 17.82
C GLY A 355 -2.72 7.00 16.64
N LEU A 356 -2.30 6.65 15.42
CA LEU A 356 -3.13 6.78 14.22
C LEU A 356 -4.43 5.99 14.33
N LEU A 357 -4.38 4.74 14.82
CA LEU A 357 -5.56 3.91 15.05
C LEU A 357 -6.52 4.55 16.06
N LEU A 358 -6.00 5.09 17.16
CA LEU A 358 -6.80 5.77 18.20
C LEU A 358 -7.45 7.05 17.67
N PHE A 359 -6.67 7.92 17.02
CA PHE A 359 -7.17 9.22 16.54
C PHE A 359 -8.14 9.08 15.37
N ALA A 360 -7.89 8.15 14.44
CA ALA A 360 -8.79 7.91 13.32
C ALA A 360 -10.16 7.37 13.74
N SER A 361 -10.21 6.62 14.86
CA SER A 361 -11.43 6.02 15.39
C SER A 361 -12.17 6.91 16.38
N ALA A 362 -11.64 8.09 16.70
CA ALA A 362 -12.21 8.96 17.73
C ALA A 362 -13.52 9.61 17.25
N GLY A 363 -14.64 9.17 17.82
CA GLY A 363 -15.96 9.79 17.60
C GLY A 363 -16.58 9.54 16.24
N VAL A 364 -16.09 8.56 15.47
CA VAL A 364 -16.56 8.22 14.13
C VAL A 364 -16.80 6.71 14.02
N LYS A 365 -17.58 6.28 13.02
CA LYS A 365 -17.79 4.85 12.74
C LYS A 365 -16.57 4.21 12.09
N ALA A 366 -16.51 2.88 12.12
CA ALA A 366 -15.39 2.12 11.55
C ALA A 366 -15.12 2.46 10.06
N ALA A 367 -16.17 2.68 9.27
CA ALA A 367 -16.03 3.02 7.85
C ALA A 367 -15.32 4.36 7.62
N GLU A 368 -15.68 5.41 8.36
CA GLU A 368 -15.02 6.72 8.29
C GLU A 368 -13.58 6.61 8.80
N ALA A 369 -13.34 5.92 9.93
CA ALA A 369 -12.00 5.73 10.48
C ALA A 369 -11.05 5.05 9.48
N PHE A 370 -11.49 3.96 8.86
CA PHE A 370 -10.74 3.26 7.83
C PHE A 370 -10.41 4.17 6.64
N GLN A 371 -11.42 4.91 6.15
CA GLN A 371 -11.25 5.79 5.01
C GLN A 371 -10.29 6.95 5.31
N VAL A 372 -10.35 7.52 6.52
CA VAL A 372 -9.38 8.55 6.96
C VAL A 372 -7.95 8.03 6.92
N LEU A 373 -7.71 6.83 7.49
CA LEU A 373 -6.38 6.21 7.47
C LEU A 373 -5.90 5.94 6.05
N ASN A 374 -6.77 5.34 5.22
CA ASN A 374 -6.44 4.95 3.86
C ASN A 374 -6.20 6.16 2.93
N ASN A 375 -7.02 7.21 3.05
CA ASN A 375 -6.91 8.40 2.21
C ASN A 375 -5.73 9.27 2.64
N ALA A 376 -5.49 9.45 3.94
CA ALA A 376 -4.29 10.16 4.42
C ALA A 376 -3.00 9.44 4.00
N ALA A 377 -2.97 8.10 4.06
CA ALA A 377 -1.86 7.33 3.53
C ALA A 377 -1.68 7.57 2.02
N SER A 378 -2.77 7.48 1.26
CA SER A 378 -2.75 7.65 -0.20
C SER A 378 -2.30 9.05 -0.63
N GLU A 379 -2.64 10.11 0.12
CA GLU A 379 -2.16 11.46 -0.15
C GLU A 379 -0.64 11.59 0.05
N LEU A 380 -0.12 11.09 1.17
CA LEU A 380 1.33 11.07 1.42
C LEU A 380 2.05 10.31 0.31
N TYR A 381 1.50 9.18 -0.12
CA TYR A 381 2.10 8.39 -1.18
C TYR A 381 2.04 9.10 -2.54
N SER A 382 0.93 9.76 -2.83
CA SER A 382 0.75 10.56 -4.04
C SER A 382 1.83 11.63 -4.16
N LEU A 383 2.22 12.29 -3.06
CA LEU A 383 3.32 13.25 -3.06
C LEU A 383 4.67 12.61 -3.44
N ALA A 384 4.95 11.39 -2.97
CA ALA A 384 6.15 10.66 -3.37
C ALA A 384 6.12 10.25 -4.85
N TYR A 385 4.97 9.84 -5.38
CA TYR A 385 4.79 9.54 -6.81
C TYR A 385 4.89 10.78 -7.70
N LEU A 386 4.33 11.91 -7.27
CA LEU A 386 4.48 13.19 -7.98
C LEU A 386 5.96 13.56 -8.08
N ALA A 387 6.74 13.38 -7.00
CA ALA A 387 8.18 13.57 -7.04
C ALA A 387 8.83 12.62 -8.06
N MET A 388 8.52 11.32 -8.02
CA MET A 388 9.07 10.33 -8.97
C MET A 388 8.74 10.67 -10.43
N PHE A 389 7.49 10.96 -10.76
CA PHE A 389 7.07 11.31 -12.12
C PHE A 389 7.58 12.68 -12.58
N ALA A 390 7.86 13.60 -11.66
CA ALA A 390 8.49 14.86 -11.97
C ALA A 390 9.97 14.70 -12.40
N ILE A 391 10.66 13.61 -12.04
CA ILE A 391 12.09 13.42 -12.34
C ILE A 391 12.36 13.49 -13.85
N PRO A 392 11.68 12.73 -14.74
CA PRO A 392 11.95 12.79 -16.18
C PRO A 392 11.51 14.10 -16.84
N ILE A 393 10.59 14.84 -16.20
CA ILE A 393 9.97 16.06 -16.74
C ILE A 393 10.80 17.30 -16.38
N VAL A 394 11.04 17.52 -15.08
CA VAL A 394 11.64 18.74 -14.51
C VAL A 394 12.89 18.50 -13.66
N GLY A 395 13.27 17.25 -13.39
CA GLY A 395 14.49 16.91 -12.64
C GLY A 395 15.80 17.38 -13.28
N ALA A 396 16.93 17.01 -12.66
CA ALA A 396 18.27 17.39 -13.10
C ALA A 396 18.49 17.26 -14.62
N LYS A 397 19.01 18.33 -15.26
CA LYS A 397 19.13 18.42 -16.73
C LYS A 397 19.96 17.28 -17.34
N LEU A 398 21.01 16.84 -16.65
CA LEU A 398 21.85 15.72 -17.11
C LEU A 398 21.07 14.41 -17.14
N LEU A 399 20.28 14.13 -16.11
CA LEU A 399 19.44 12.93 -16.04
C LEU A 399 18.36 12.95 -17.15
N ARG A 400 17.67 14.08 -17.33
CA ARG A 400 16.64 14.25 -18.37
C ARG A 400 17.15 14.12 -19.81
N LYS A 401 18.45 14.30 -20.05
CA LYS A 401 19.08 14.10 -21.37
C LYS A 401 19.36 12.63 -21.68
N ARG A 402 19.53 11.79 -20.66
CA ARG A 402 19.78 10.35 -20.83
C ARG A 402 18.48 9.54 -21.04
N LEU A 403 17.35 10.09 -20.58
CA LEU A 403 16.05 9.47 -20.73
C LEU A 403 15.44 9.69 -22.13
N PRO A 404 14.91 8.64 -22.78
CA PRO A 404 14.19 8.79 -24.04
C PRO A 404 13.01 9.76 -23.94
N GLY A 405 12.70 10.48 -25.03
CA GLY A 405 11.63 11.47 -25.05
C GLY A 405 10.25 10.92 -24.69
N TRP A 406 9.93 9.69 -25.13
CA TRP A 406 8.66 9.03 -24.84
C TRP A 406 8.48 8.69 -23.35
N VAL A 407 9.57 8.49 -22.59
CA VAL A 407 9.51 8.29 -21.13
C VAL A 407 8.95 9.54 -20.45
N LYS A 408 9.23 10.73 -20.98
CA LYS A 408 8.69 11.99 -20.45
C LYS A 408 7.18 12.08 -20.65
N VAL A 409 6.69 11.59 -21.78
CA VAL A 409 5.25 11.54 -22.08
C VAL A 409 4.55 10.56 -21.13
N THR A 410 5.10 9.37 -20.93
CA THR A 410 4.56 8.41 -19.96
C THR A 410 4.60 8.97 -18.54
N SER A 411 5.70 9.60 -18.12
CA SER A 411 5.79 10.22 -16.80
C SER A 411 4.83 11.40 -16.64
N ALA A 412 4.53 12.16 -17.70
CA ALA A 412 3.52 13.22 -17.66
C ALA A 412 2.10 12.63 -17.46
N ALA A 413 1.78 11.52 -18.13
CA ALA A 413 0.52 10.81 -17.91
C ALA A 413 0.42 10.30 -16.45
N GLY A 414 1.50 9.70 -15.93
CA GLY A 414 1.58 9.30 -14.53
C GLY A 414 1.40 10.48 -13.58
N PHE A 415 2.10 11.60 -13.82
CA PHE A 415 2.01 12.82 -13.01
C PHE A 415 0.59 13.40 -12.98
N LEU A 416 -0.07 13.49 -14.14
CA LEU A 416 -1.45 13.98 -14.24
C LEU A 416 -2.42 13.05 -13.50
N THR A 417 -2.25 11.75 -13.65
CA THR A 417 -3.09 10.74 -12.99
C THR A 417 -2.89 10.77 -11.47
N THR A 418 -1.65 10.89 -10.99
CA THR A 418 -1.37 11.07 -9.55
C THR A 418 -1.90 12.41 -9.02
N SER A 419 -1.82 13.48 -9.81
CA SER A 419 -2.38 14.79 -9.42
C SER A 419 -3.91 14.71 -9.28
N PHE A 420 -4.56 14.04 -10.23
CA PHE A 420 -5.99 13.75 -10.18
C PHE A 420 -6.36 12.94 -8.93
N THR A 421 -5.63 11.86 -8.64
CA THR A 421 -5.80 11.08 -7.40
C THR A 421 -5.62 11.95 -6.15
N PHE A 422 -4.55 12.75 -6.08
CA PHE A 422 -4.27 13.62 -4.93
C PHE A 422 -5.40 14.61 -4.66
N LEU A 423 -5.92 15.26 -5.70
CA LEU A 423 -7.01 16.24 -5.56
C LEU A 423 -8.33 15.61 -5.12
N LEU A 424 -8.60 14.38 -5.53
CA LEU A 424 -9.89 13.72 -5.29
C LEU A 424 -9.89 12.79 -4.08
N THR A 425 -8.73 12.38 -3.58
CA THR A 425 -8.61 11.55 -2.36
C THR A 425 -9.12 12.30 -1.12
N ALA A 426 -9.05 13.63 -1.11
CA ALA A 426 -9.64 14.48 -0.08
C ALA A 426 -11.18 14.49 -0.10
N TYR A 427 -11.82 14.00 -1.17
CA TYR A 427 -13.28 13.95 -1.28
C TYR A 427 -13.82 12.63 -0.71
N PRO A 428 -14.78 12.67 0.23
CA PRO A 428 -15.36 11.46 0.80
C PRO A 428 -16.30 10.79 -0.20
N PHE A 429 -16.17 9.46 -0.35
CA PHE A 429 -17.08 8.62 -1.15
C PHE A 429 -17.99 7.73 -0.28
N VAL A 430 -17.96 7.93 1.04
CA VAL A 430 -18.87 7.28 2.01
C VAL A 430 -19.61 8.36 2.77
N ASP A 431 -20.70 7.98 3.44
CA ASP A 431 -21.43 8.90 4.31
C ASP A 431 -20.53 9.40 5.44
N VAL A 432 -20.21 10.69 5.39
CA VAL A 432 -19.47 11.42 6.43
C VAL A 432 -20.34 12.51 7.01
N VAL A 433 -20.07 12.87 8.27
CA VAL A 433 -20.84 13.89 8.98
C VAL A 433 -20.80 15.25 8.26
N ASP A 434 -19.63 15.64 7.76
CA ASP A 434 -19.45 16.85 6.96
C ASP A 434 -18.27 16.70 5.99
N ALA A 435 -18.55 16.86 4.69
CA ALA A 435 -17.55 16.66 3.63
C ALA A 435 -16.42 17.69 3.68
N ARG A 436 -16.69 18.92 4.14
CA ARG A 436 -15.64 19.95 4.27
C ARG A 436 -14.70 19.62 5.41
N THR A 437 -15.23 19.25 6.56
CA THR A 437 -14.45 18.80 7.71
C THR A 437 -13.63 17.57 7.36
N TYR A 438 -14.18 16.62 6.59
CA TYR A 438 -13.43 15.48 6.07
C TYR A 438 -12.25 15.92 5.20
N ALA A 439 -12.48 16.74 4.17
CA ALA A 439 -11.40 17.22 3.30
C ALA A 439 -10.33 17.99 4.06
N VAL A 440 -10.72 18.83 5.03
CA VAL A 440 -9.80 19.56 5.92
C VAL A 440 -9.01 18.60 6.80
N LYS A 441 -9.61 17.51 7.32
CA LYS A 441 -8.90 16.49 8.11
C LYS A 441 -7.82 15.81 7.27
N ILE A 442 -8.14 15.38 6.04
CA ILE A 442 -7.17 14.68 5.18
C ILE A 442 -6.06 15.63 4.74
N LEU A 443 -6.40 16.73 4.04
CA LEU A 443 -5.41 17.71 3.55
C LEU A 443 -4.62 18.35 4.68
N GLY A 444 -5.28 18.64 5.81
CA GLY A 444 -4.66 19.18 7.01
C GLY A 444 -3.66 18.20 7.61
N THR A 445 -4.00 16.91 7.69
CA THR A 445 -3.09 15.87 8.17
C THR A 445 -1.88 15.73 7.25
N THR A 446 -2.08 15.73 5.94
CA THR A 446 -0.99 15.70 4.95
C THR A 446 -0.09 16.93 5.06
N ALA A 447 -0.66 18.12 5.21
CA ALA A 447 0.07 19.37 5.38
C ALA A 447 0.86 19.41 6.71
N ILE A 448 0.25 18.99 7.81
CA ILE A 448 0.90 18.91 9.13
C ILE A 448 2.04 17.89 9.09
N ALA A 449 1.80 16.69 8.56
CA ALA A 449 2.82 15.65 8.44
C ALA A 449 4.04 16.15 7.63
N ASN A 450 3.80 16.79 6.48
CA ASN A 450 4.87 17.36 5.66
C ASN A 450 5.54 18.57 6.34
N GLY A 451 4.79 19.41 7.06
CA GLY A 451 5.32 20.51 7.85
C GLY A 451 6.28 20.03 8.94
N ILE A 452 5.90 18.98 9.68
CA ILE A 452 6.77 18.33 10.69
C ILE A 452 8.05 17.82 10.02
N GLY A 453 7.93 17.09 8.91
CA GLY A 453 9.08 16.58 8.16
C GLY A 453 10.02 17.70 7.71
N PHE A 454 9.49 18.77 7.14
CA PHE A 454 10.28 19.90 6.67
C PHE A 454 10.97 20.68 7.80
N ILE A 455 10.26 20.92 8.92
CA ILE A 455 10.84 21.55 10.12
C ILE A 455 11.96 20.67 10.67
N PHE A 456 11.73 19.37 10.79
CA PHE A 456 12.74 18.42 11.25
C PHE A 456 13.99 18.47 10.36
N TYR A 457 13.82 18.43 9.04
CA TYR A 457 14.92 18.56 8.08
C TYR A 457 15.71 19.85 8.27
N ARG A 458 15.04 21.01 8.37
CA ARG A 458 15.71 22.30 8.54
C ARG A 458 16.49 22.40 9.85
N VAL A 459 15.88 22.00 10.96
CA VAL A 459 16.51 22.05 12.29
C VAL A 459 17.72 21.12 12.37
N ARG A 460 17.66 19.97 11.69
CA ARG A 460 18.78 19.02 11.70
C ARG A 460 19.90 19.46 10.78
N ARG A 461 19.60 19.93 9.58
CA ARG A 461 20.60 20.46 8.64
C ARG A 461 21.35 21.67 9.21
N SER A 462 20.68 22.55 9.98
CA SER A 462 21.36 23.67 10.62
C SER A 462 22.36 23.20 11.68
N LYS A 463 22.01 22.17 12.46
CA LYS A 463 22.89 21.58 13.49
C LYS A 463 24.11 20.86 12.93
N THR A 464 23.95 20.10 11.85
CA THR A 464 25.11 19.47 11.16
C THR A 464 25.99 20.50 10.45
N GLY A 465 25.40 21.53 9.86
CA GLY A 465 26.15 22.66 9.28
C GLY A 465 27.02 23.39 10.31
N THR A 466 26.51 23.60 11.53
CA THR A 466 27.30 24.21 12.63
C THR A 466 28.41 23.31 13.17
N LEU A 467 28.22 21.98 13.16
CA LEU A 467 29.24 21.02 13.63
C LEU A 467 30.40 20.89 12.63
N ASN A 468 30.12 20.96 11.33
CA ASN A 468 31.15 20.91 10.27
C ASN A 468 31.90 22.23 10.08
N GLY A 469 31.37 23.36 10.56
CA GLY A 469 32.09 24.65 10.57
C GLY A 469 32.93 24.89 11.83
N ALA A 470 32.86 23.99 12.82
CA ALA A 470 33.61 24.06 14.07
C ALA A 470 34.75 23.01 14.15
N ARG A 471 34.97 22.25 13.08
CA ARG A 471 36.15 21.40 12.82
C ARG A 471 36.93 22.01 11.68
#